data_AF-A0A357D5B8-F1
#
_entry.id   AF-A0A357D5B8-F1
#
_cell.length_a   1.000
_cell.length_b   1.000
_cell.length_c   1.000
_cell.angle_alpha   90.00
_cell.angle_beta   90.00
_cell.angle_gamma   90.00
#
_symmetry.space_group_name_H-M   'P 1'
#
loop_
_entity.id
_entity.type
_entity.pdbx_description
1 polymer ?
#
loop_
_entity_poly.entity_id
_entity_poly.type
_entity_poly.pdbx_seq_one_letter_code
_entity_poly.pdbx_strand_id
1 'polypeptide(L)'
;MLPTPWSNVIANPQFGFTVSEAGGGYTWANNSREFKLTPWSNDPVLDPAGEICYLREEKSGLLWSMTALPIRDTKPYTVRHGQGYTVFEHDSQGIKQTGWVF
;
A
#
# COMPACT_ATOMS: atom_id res chain seq x y z
N MET A 1 -4.79 -8.48 11.71
CA MET A 1 -5.18 -8.16 10.32
C MET A 1 -6.69 -8.08 10.28
N LEU A 2 -7.24 -7.34 9.31
CA LEU A 2 -8.67 -7.41 9.02
C LEU A 2 -9.01 -8.82 8.47
N PRO A 3 -10.26 -9.28 8.61
CA PRO A 3 -10.66 -10.60 8.11
C PRO A 3 -10.60 -10.71 6.57
N THR A 4 -10.70 -9.58 5.88
CA THR A 4 -10.55 -9.44 4.42
C THR A 4 -9.92 -8.08 4.11
N PRO A 5 -9.11 -7.96 3.04
CA PRO A 5 -8.55 -6.68 2.62
C PRO A 5 -9.66 -5.66 2.30
N TRP A 6 -9.46 -4.42 2.72
CA TRP A 6 -10.27 -3.28 2.34
C TRP A 6 -9.47 -2.49 1.32
N SER A 7 -10.05 -2.25 0.14
CA SER A 7 -9.34 -1.59 -0.95
C SER A 7 -10.04 -0.31 -1.41
N ASN A 8 -9.23 0.55 -2.01
CA ASN A 8 -9.68 1.72 -2.74
C ASN A 8 -9.24 1.61 -4.20
N VAL A 9 -10.03 2.22 -5.09
CA VAL A 9 -9.75 2.31 -6.53
C VAL A 9 -9.68 3.78 -6.89
N ILE A 10 -8.52 4.22 -7.36
CA ILE A 10 -8.26 5.61 -7.71
C ILE A 10 -7.86 5.65 -9.18
N ALA A 11 -8.66 6.33 -10.00
CA ALA A 11 -8.48 6.31 -11.44
C ALA A 11 -9.00 7.58 -12.12
N ASN A 12 -8.43 7.87 -13.28
CA ASN A 12 -8.87 8.82 -14.28
C ASN A 12 -8.92 8.10 -15.66
N PRO A 13 -9.31 8.78 -16.76
CA PRO A 13 -9.42 8.12 -18.07
C PRO A 13 -8.12 7.48 -18.59
N GLN A 14 -6.95 7.95 -18.14
CA GLN A 14 -5.65 7.51 -18.64
C GLN A 14 -4.92 6.55 -17.70
N PHE A 15 -5.11 6.66 -16.39
CA PHE A 15 -4.38 5.89 -15.38
C PHE A 15 -5.28 5.52 -14.21
N GLY A 16 -4.91 4.46 -13.52
CA GLY A 16 -5.47 4.17 -12.21
C GLY A 16 -4.67 3.13 -11.46
N PHE A 17 -5.02 2.97 -10.19
CA PHE A 17 -4.46 1.95 -9.33
C PHE A 17 -5.51 1.48 -8.32
N THR A 18 -5.32 0.25 -7.84
CA THR A 18 -6.00 -0.25 -6.65
C THR A 18 -5.01 -0.22 -5.50
N VAL A 19 -5.46 0.09 -4.30
CA VAL A 19 -4.63 0.00 -3.10
C VAL A 19 -5.41 -0.58 -1.92
N SER A 20 -4.86 -1.57 -1.23
CA SER A 20 -5.43 -2.14 -0.01
C SER A 20 -5.02 -1.38 1.26
N GLU A 21 -5.63 -1.69 2.39
CA GLU A 21 -5.23 -1.17 3.69
C GLU A 21 -3.83 -1.64 4.12
N ALA A 22 -3.33 -2.73 3.52
CA ALA A 22 -2.01 -3.26 3.79
C ALA A 22 -0.93 -2.74 2.83
N GLY A 23 -1.30 -1.94 1.82
CA GLY A 23 -0.39 -1.43 0.78
C GLY A 23 -0.25 -2.35 -0.43
N GLY A 24 -1.08 -3.39 -0.53
CA GLY A 24 -1.20 -4.23 -1.72
C GLY A 24 -1.93 -3.52 -2.85
N GLY A 25 -1.84 -4.04 -4.07
CA GLY A 25 -2.45 -3.44 -5.24
C GLY A 25 -1.54 -3.38 -6.46
N TYR A 26 -1.96 -2.64 -7.47
CA TYR A 26 -1.23 -2.43 -8.73
C TYR A 26 -1.74 -1.20 -9.46
N THR A 27 -0.92 -0.71 -10.37
CA THR A 27 -1.16 0.45 -11.25
C THR A 27 -1.31 0.00 -12.71
N TRP A 28 -2.16 0.69 -13.47
CA TRP A 28 -2.36 0.48 -14.90
C TRP A 28 -2.48 1.79 -15.69
N ALA A 29 -2.34 1.70 -17.01
CA ALA A 29 -2.62 2.79 -17.95
C ALA A 29 -3.76 2.39 -18.90
N ASN A 30 -4.80 3.19 -19.05
CA ASN A 30 -6.00 3.01 -19.89
C ASN A 30 -6.86 1.76 -19.59
N ASN A 31 -6.28 0.56 -19.49
CA ASN A 31 -6.98 -0.70 -19.31
C ASN A 31 -6.35 -1.51 -18.15
N SER A 32 -7.11 -1.72 -17.09
CA SER A 32 -6.65 -2.44 -15.88
C SER A 32 -6.36 -3.92 -16.12
N ARG A 33 -6.90 -4.53 -17.18
CA ARG A 33 -6.62 -5.92 -17.53
C ARG A 33 -5.37 -6.05 -18.37
N GLU A 34 -5.25 -5.27 -19.44
CA GLU A 34 -4.22 -5.46 -20.47
C GLU A 34 -2.94 -4.67 -20.22
N PHE A 35 -3.04 -3.51 -19.57
CA PHE A 35 -1.95 -2.53 -19.50
C PHE A 35 -1.55 -2.26 -18.06
N LYS A 36 -1.25 -3.34 -17.33
CA LYS A 36 -0.70 -3.27 -15.97
C LYS A 36 0.74 -2.76 -16.02
N LEU A 37 1.05 -1.78 -15.18
CA LEU A 37 2.40 -1.21 -15.05
C LEU A 37 3.17 -1.85 -13.90
N THR A 38 2.46 -2.21 -12.84
CA THR A 38 3.02 -2.95 -11.71
C THR A 38 2.33 -4.31 -11.55
N PRO A 39 3.02 -5.31 -10.94
CA PRO A 39 2.48 -6.64 -10.82
C PRO A 39 1.18 -6.67 -10.02
N TRP A 40 0.25 -7.53 -10.44
CA TRP A 40 -0.97 -7.83 -9.69
C TRP A 40 -1.06 -9.33 -9.42
N SER A 41 -1.55 -9.69 -8.24
CA SER A 41 -1.85 -11.07 -7.87
C SER A 41 -3.34 -11.21 -7.56
N ASN A 42 -3.98 -12.21 -8.15
CA ASN A 42 -5.35 -12.61 -7.79
C ASN A 42 -5.33 -13.73 -6.73
N ASP A 43 -4.47 -13.60 -5.73
CA ASP A 43 -4.35 -14.58 -4.66
C ASP A 43 -5.48 -14.34 -3.64
N PRO A 44 -6.35 -15.34 -3.36
CA PRO A 44 -7.47 -15.16 -2.45
C PRO A 44 -7.07 -15.19 -0.97
N VAL A 45 -5.82 -15.53 -0.66
CA VAL A 45 -5.29 -15.69 0.69
C VAL A 45 -4.33 -14.56 1.04
N LEU A 46 -3.48 -14.18 0.08
CA LEU A 46 -2.43 -13.20 0.27
C LEU A 46 -2.77 -11.89 -0.44
N ASP A 47 -2.29 -10.78 0.13
CA ASP A 47 -2.33 -9.45 -0.48
C ASP A 47 -0.90 -8.97 -0.81
N PRO A 48 -0.23 -9.58 -1.81
CA PRO A 48 1.16 -9.25 -2.10
C PRO A 48 1.27 -7.84 -2.67
N ALA A 49 2.15 -7.02 -2.07
CA ALA A 49 2.43 -5.68 -2.53
C ALA A 49 3.37 -5.68 -3.74
N GLY A 50 2.92 -5.15 -4.87
CA GLY A 50 3.76 -4.88 -6.04
C GLY A 50 4.53 -3.56 -5.95
N GLU A 51 4.03 -2.62 -5.15
CA GLU A 51 4.58 -1.28 -4.94
C GLU A 51 4.83 -1.10 -3.45
N ILE A 52 6.08 -0.86 -3.04
CA ILE A 52 6.46 -0.85 -1.63
C ILE A 52 7.35 0.36 -1.33
N CYS A 53 7.00 1.10 -0.28
CA CYS A 53 7.87 2.12 0.29
C CYS A 53 8.54 1.57 1.55
N TYR A 54 9.86 1.38 1.48
CA TYR A 54 10.67 1.00 2.63
C TYR A 54 11.29 2.22 3.30
N LEU A 55 11.41 2.15 4.62
CA LEU A 55 12.14 3.07 5.45
C LEU A 55 13.25 2.30 6.15
N ARG A 56 14.44 2.91 6.22
CA ARG A 56 15.63 2.28 6.80
C ARG A 56 16.35 3.25 7.72
N GLU A 57 16.76 2.77 8.89
CA GLU A 57 17.71 3.47 9.74
C GLU A 57 19.14 3.14 9.30
N GLU A 58 19.91 4.15 8.90
CA GLU A 58 21.24 3.95 8.32
C GLU A 58 22.27 3.35 9.28
N LYS A 59 22.17 3.64 10.59
CA LYS A 59 23.16 3.19 11.58
C LYS A 59 23.00 1.73 11.96
N SER A 60 21.78 1.31 12.31
CA SER A 60 21.49 -0.08 12.70
C SER A 60 21.21 -0.98 11.49
N GLY A 61 20.84 -0.39 10.35
CA GLY A 61 20.34 -1.09 9.18
C GLY A 61 18.89 -1.58 9.31
N LEU A 62 18.19 -1.24 10.40
CA LEU A 62 16.81 -1.63 10.64
C LEU A 62 15.90 -1.16 9.50
N LEU A 63 15.08 -2.06 8.96
CA LEU A 63 14.24 -1.85 7.79
C LEU A 63 12.78 -2.12 8.16
N TRP A 64 11.87 -1.25 7.73
CA TRP A 64 10.42 -1.45 7.86
C TRP A 64 9.68 -0.89 6.64
N SER A 65 8.42 -1.27 6.46
CA SER A 65 7.56 -0.72 5.41
C SER A 65 6.66 0.39 5.95
N MET A 66 6.36 1.38 5.10
CA MET A 66 5.39 2.43 5.41
C MET A 66 3.97 1.86 5.62
N THR A 67 3.64 0.83 4.84
CA THR A 67 2.39 0.09 4.92
C THR A 67 2.55 -1.19 5.75
N ALA A 68 1.44 -1.84 6.09
CA ALA A 68 1.47 -3.01 6.97
C ALA A 68 2.12 -4.26 6.35
N LEU A 69 2.20 -4.31 5.01
CA LEU A 69 2.98 -5.30 4.27
C LEU A 69 4.08 -4.59 3.46
N PRO A 70 5.22 -5.27 3.20
CA PRO A 70 5.50 -6.66 3.59
C PRO A 70 6.10 -6.82 5.00
N ILE A 71 6.58 -5.77 5.65
CA ILE A 71 7.22 -5.84 6.97
C ILE A 71 6.29 -5.24 8.02
N ARG A 72 5.51 -6.11 8.67
CA ARG A 72 4.50 -5.70 9.64
C ARG A 72 5.12 -5.34 11.00
N ASP A 73 4.75 -4.19 11.55
CA ASP A 73 4.98 -3.84 12.95
C ASP A 73 3.79 -4.28 13.84
N THR A 74 4.06 -4.36 15.13
CA THR A 74 3.12 -4.61 16.23
C THR A 74 2.21 -3.41 16.53
N LYS A 75 2.67 -2.19 16.25
CA LYS A 75 1.87 -0.97 16.47
C LYS A 75 0.72 -0.86 15.46
N PRO A 76 -0.38 -0.19 15.81
CA PRO A 76 -1.50 0.01 14.89
C PRO A 76 -1.11 0.81 13.64
N TYR A 77 -1.77 0.49 12.53
CA TYR A 77 -1.76 1.29 11.32
C TYR A 77 -3.12 1.97 11.21
N THR A 78 -3.15 3.26 10.87
CA THR A 78 -4.38 3.98 10.56
C THR A 78 -4.42 4.23 9.06
N VAL A 79 -5.51 3.77 8.42
CA VAL A 79 -5.70 3.92 6.98
C VAL A 79 -7.01 4.64 6.73
N ARG A 80 -6.98 5.63 5.84
CA ARG A 80 -8.17 6.37 5.41
C ARG A 80 -8.28 6.32 3.89
N HIS A 81 -9.28 5.60 3.40
CA HIS A 81 -9.68 5.65 2.00
C HIS A 81 -10.65 6.81 1.79
N GLY A 82 -10.33 7.69 0.85
CA GLY A 82 -11.16 8.79 0.40
C GLY A 82 -11.39 8.75 -1.10
N GLN A 83 -12.24 9.66 -1.60
CA GLN A 83 -12.46 9.78 -3.03
C GLN A 83 -11.21 10.36 -3.69
N GLY A 84 -10.53 9.53 -4.49
CA GLY A 84 -9.31 9.92 -5.20
C GLY A 84 -8.04 9.90 -4.36
N TYR A 85 -8.05 9.36 -3.14
CA TYR A 85 -6.83 9.21 -2.34
C TYR A 85 -6.93 8.11 -1.28
N THR A 86 -5.78 7.63 -0.80
CA THR A 86 -5.64 6.86 0.44
C THR A 86 -4.51 7.45 1.28
N VAL A 87 -4.71 7.52 2.60
CA VAL A 87 -3.68 7.95 3.56
C VAL A 87 -3.31 6.79 4.47
N PHE A 88 -2.00 6.54 4.60
CA PHE A 88 -1.41 5.61 5.56
C PHE A 88 -0.72 6.39 6.67
N GLU A 89 -1.02 6.04 7.91
CA GLU A 89 -0.42 6.63 9.10
C GLU A 89 0.09 5.53 10.02
N HIS A 90 1.36 5.65 10.41
CA HIS A 90 2.01 4.68 11.28
C HIS A 90 3.09 5.35 12.15
N ASP A 91 3.24 4.85 13.37
CA ASP A 91 4.33 5.22 14.27
C ASP A 91 5.20 3.97 14.44
N SER A 92 6.43 4.01 13.93
CA SER A 92 7.41 2.94 14.13
C SER A 92 8.77 3.53 14.42
N GLN A 93 9.56 2.85 15.25
CA GLN A 93 10.92 3.27 15.60
C GLN A 93 11.03 4.70 16.16
N GLY A 94 9.96 5.18 16.82
CA GLY A 94 9.88 6.56 17.33
C GLY A 94 9.64 7.62 16.26
N ILE A 95 9.35 7.22 15.02
CA ILE A 95 9.10 8.08 13.87
C ILE A 95 7.63 7.97 13.48
N LYS A 96 6.90 9.09 13.55
CA LYS A 96 5.55 9.21 13.00
C LYS A 96 5.63 9.46 11.50
N GLN A 97 4.90 8.66 10.73
CA GLN A 97 4.94 8.64 9.26
C GLN A 97 3.54 8.83 8.71
N THR A 98 3.43 9.61 7.65
CA THR A 98 2.19 9.78 6.88
C THR A 98 2.52 9.67 5.39
N GLY A 99 1.85 8.76 4.69
CA GLY A 99 1.98 8.55 3.24
C GLY A 99 0.65 8.77 2.55
N TRP A 100 0.66 9.51 1.45
CA TRP A 100 -0.51 9.74 0.59
C TRP A 100 -0.29 9.04 -0.74
N VAL A 101 -1.34 8.39 -1.24
CA VAL A 101 -1.44 7.90 -2.62
C VAL A 101 -2.70 8.45 -3.26
N PHE A 102 -2.61 8.98 -4.48
CA PHE A 102 -3.70 9.63 -5.23
C PHE A 102 -3.38 9.67 -6.72
#